data_AF-A0ABD1D1Z9-F1
#
_entry.id   AF-A0ABD1D1Z9-F1
#
_cell.length_a   1.000
_cell.length_b   1.000
_cell.length_c   1.000
_cell.angle_alpha   90.00
_cell.angle_beta   90.00
_cell.angle_gamma   90.00
#
_symmetry.space_group_name_H-M   'P 1'
#
loop_
_entity.id
_entity.type
_entity.pdbx_description
1 polymer ?
#
loop_
_entity_poly.entity_id
_entity_poly.type
_entity_poly.pdbx_seq_one_letter_code
_entity_poly.pdbx_strand_id
1 'polypeptide(L)'
;MMEYSHEATLSSKLVVRNLSRDHQHSVYSCQASNYYKRNVTANVTIELRLRPLVVEIVNGSTPLSSDRRYIVQCESSGSRPPAKITWWKDGTQLIGSNQTVRSE
;
A
#
# COMPACT_ATOMS: atom_id res chain seq x y z
N MET A 1 40.53 14.21 -15.83
CA MET A 1 39.68 13.06 -15.46
C MET A 1 38.94 12.68 -16.73
N MET A 2 39.40 11.63 -17.43
CA MET A 2 38.92 11.29 -18.77
C MET A 2 37.55 10.60 -18.68
N GLU A 3 36.54 11.18 -19.31
CA GLU A 3 35.26 10.52 -19.60
C GLU A 3 35.52 9.46 -20.69
N TYR A 4 35.58 8.20 -20.29
CA TYR A 4 35.55 7.07 -21.21
C TYR A 4 34.11 6.91 -21.73
N SER A 5 33.83 7.44 -22.92
CA SER A 5 32.61 7.13 -23.67
C SER A 5 32.72 5.70 -24.22
N HIS A 6 32.17 4.72 -23.50
CA HIS A 6 32.00 3.37 -24.04
C HIS A 6 30.96 3.41 -25.18
N GLU A 7 31.38 3.09 -26.41
CA GLU A 7 30.60 3.20 -27.66
C GLU A 7 29.34 2.32 -27.77
N ALA A 8 28.99 1.54 -26.74
CA ALA A 8 27.67 0.88 -26.69
C ALA A 8 27.30 0.49 -25.25
N THR A 9 26.70 1.40 -24.49
CA THR A 9 26.01 1.03 -23.25
C THR A 9 24.75 0.23 -23.60
N LEU A 10 24.76 -1.08 -23.33
CA LEU A 10 23.56 -1.91 -23.46
C LEU A 10 22.57 -1.54 -22.34
N SER A 11 21.38 -1.07 -22.73
CA SER A 11 20.30 -0.77 -21.80
C SER A 11 19.18 -1.79 -21.93
N SER A 12 18.78 -2.39 -20.81
CA SER A 12 17.62 -3.27 -20.72
C SER A 12 16.60 -2.65 -19.77
N LYS A 13 15.34 -2.61 -20.19
CA LYS A 13 14.25 -2.01 -19.41
C LYS A 13 13.17 -3.05 -19.12
N LEU A 14 12.92 -3.28 -17.84
CA LEU A 14 11.78 -4.08 -17.38
C LEU A 14 10.55 -3.17 -17.18
N VAL A 15 9.40 -3.58 -17.72
CA VAL A 15 8.11 -2.92 -17.52
C VAL A 15 7.12 -3.93 -16.94
N VAL A 16 6.77 -3.75 -15.67
CA VAL A 16 5.75 -4.56 -14.99
C VAL A 16 4.39 -3.92 -15.24
N ARG A 17 3.47 -4.65 -15.89
CA ARG A 17 2.10 -4.21 -16.16
C ARG A 17 1.13 -4.90 -15.22
N ASN A 18 -0.03 -4.29 -14.97
CA ASN A 18 -1.12 -4.85 -14.16
C ASN A 18 -0.66 -5.30 -12.77
N LEU A 19 -0.11 -4.37 -11.98
CA LEU A 19 0.27 -4.64 -10.60
C LEU A 19 -0.93 -5.14 -9.79
N SER A 20 -0.85 -6.39 -9.34
CA SER A 20 -1.75 -6.98 -8.33
C SER A 20 -1.19 -6.82 -6.92
N ARG A 21 -2.03 -7.10 -5.91
CA ARG A 21 -1.63 -7.09 -4.50
C ARG A 21 -0.49 -8.05 -4.17
N ASP A 22 -0.37 -9.14 -4.93
CA ASP A 22 0.68 -10.16 -4.75
C ASP A 22 2.08 -9.62 -5.07
N HIS A 23 2.16 -8.50 -5.80
CA HIS A 23 3.42 -7.84 -6.10
C HIS A 23 3.96 -7.00 -4.92
N GLN A 24 3.18 -6.81 -3.86
CA GLN A 24 3.64 -6.10 -2.67
C GLN A 24 4.87 -6.80 -2.08
N HIS A 25 5.94 -6.04 -1.82
CA HIS A 25 7.25 -6.54 -1.38
C HIS A 25 7.94 -7.51 -2.35
N SER A 26 7.45 -7.66 -3.58
CA SER A 26 8.19 -8.39 -4.61
C SER A 26 9.49 -7.67 -4.94
N VAL A 27 10.57 -8.44 -5.11
CA VAL A 27 11.91 -7.91 -5.41
C VAL A 27 12.28 -8.27 -6.85
N TYR A 28 12.56 -7.24 -7.65
CA TYR A 28 13.13 -7.40 -8.98
C TYR A 28 14.63 -7.13 -8.93
N SER A 29 15.42 -7.99 -9.56
CA SER A 29 16.88 -7.87 -9.61
C SER A 29 17.32 -7.51 -11.03
N CYS A 30 18.01 -6.38 -11.17
CA CYS A 30 18.73 -6.03 -12.40
C CYS A 30 20.17 -6.54 -12.27
N GLN A 31 20.57 -7.45 -13.16
CA GLN A 31 21.92 -8.01 -13.18
C GLN A 31 22.64 -7.60 -14.46
N ALA A 32 23.87 -7.11 -14.32
CA ALA A 32 24.74 -6.82 -15.45
C ALA A 32 26.06 -7.57 -15.29
N SER A 33 26.45 -8.27 -16.36
CA SER A 33 27.67 -9.06 -16.45
C SER A 33 28.47 -8.65 -17.66
N ASN A 34 29.78 -8.44 -17.49
CA ASN A 34 30.71 -8.30 -18.59
C ASN A 34 31.78 -9.38 -18.41
N TYR A 35 32.21 -10.01 -19.51
CA TYR A 35 33.14 -11.15 -19.53
C TYR A 35 34.36 -10.98 -18.61
N TYR A 36 34.86 -9.75 -18.45
CA TYR A 36 36.07 -9.43 -17.69
C TYR A 36 35.83 -8.95 -16.23
N LYS A 37 34.57 -8.77 -15.77
CA LYS A 37 34.24 -8.21 -14.44
C LYS A 37 33.28 -9.11 -13.68
N ARG A 38 33.33 -9.03 -12.34
CA ARG A 38 32.30 -9.65 -11.46
C ARG A 38 30.94 -9.03 -11.77
N ASN A 39 29.91 -9.88 -11.83
CA ASN A 39 28.52 -9.44 -12.04
C ASN A 39 28.11 -8.43 -10.98
N VAL A 40 27.44 -7.36 -11.40
CA VAL A 40 26.80 -6.39 -10.51
C VAL A 40 25.30 -6.65 -10.48
N THR A 41 24.69 -6.44 -9.31
CA THR A 41 23.26 -6.65 -9.11
C THR A 41 22.68 -5.48 -8.34
N ALA A 42 21.54 -4.98 -8.81
CA ALA A 42 20.75 -3.97 -8.12
C ALA A 42 19.33 -4.50 -7.91
N ASN A 43 18.81 -4.35 -6.69
CA ASN A 43 17.47 -4.82 -6.33
C ASN A 43 16.49 -3.65 -6.24
N VAL A 44 15.27 -3.88 -6.70
CA VAL A 44 14.14 -2.95 -6.61
C VAL A 44 13.00 -3.68 -5.92
N THR A 45 12.59 -3.19 -4.76
CA THR A 45 11.43 -3.71 -4.02
C THR A 45 10.19 -2.91 -4.38
N ILE A 46 9.08 -3.61 -4.65
CA ILE A 46 7.80 -2.97 -4.93
C ILE A 46 7.07 -2.64 -3.62
N GLU A 47 6.69 -1.37 -3.48
CA GLU A 47 5.80 -0.88 -2.44
C GLU A 47 4.52 -0.33 -3.08
N LEU A 48 3.38 -0.97 -2.81
CA LEU A 48 2.08 -0.60 -3.36
C LEU A 48 1.27 0.24 -2.38
N ARG A 49 0.53 1.20 -2.94
CA ARG A 49 -0.55 1.90 -2.24
C ARG A 49 -1.87 1.26 -2.61
N LEU A 50 -2.49 0.60 -1.63
CA LEU A 50 -3.67 -0.23 -1.79
C LEU A 50 -4.85 0.37 -1.04
N ARG A 51 -5.97 0.52 -1.75
CA ARG A 51 -7.25 0.85 -1.12
C ARG A 51 -7.70 -0.27 -0.16
N PRO A 52 -8.54 0.02 0.85
CA PRO A 52 -9.18 -1.02 1.65
C PRO A 52 -9.92 -2.03 0.75
N LEU A 53 -9.89 -3.30 1.15
CA LEU A 53 -10.70 -4.36 0.54
C LEU A 53 -12.09 -4.41 1.16
N VAL A 54 -12.15 -4.25 2.48
CA VAL A 54 -13.37 -4.27 3.26
C VAL A 54 -13.45 -2.99 4.06
N VAL A 55 -14.66 -2.44 4.15
CA VAL A 55 -15.04 -1.35 5.07
C VAL A 55 -16.45 -1.66 5.54
N GLU A 56 -16.62 -1.91 6.84
CA GLU A 56 -17.92 -2.31 7.38
C GLU A 56 -18.18 -1.74 8.77
N ILE A 57 -19.46 -1.47 9.05
CA ILE A 57 -19.92 -1.08 10.38
C ILE A 57 -20.41 -2.35 11.09
N VAL A 58 -19.60 -2.88 12.02
CA VAL A 58 -19.81 -4.21 12.61
C VAL A 58 -20.97 -4.28 13.60
N ASN A 59 -21.39 -3.16 14.19
CA ASN A 59 -22.43 -3.12 15.23
C ASN A 59 -23.47 -1.99 15.02
N GLY A 60 -23.69 -1.57 13.77
CA GLY A 60 -24.56 -0.43 13.43
C GLY A 60 -26.04 -0.76 13.21
N SER A 61 -26.44 -2.04 13.26
CA SER A 61 -27.77 -2.50 12.81
C SER A 61 -28.81 -2.63 13.92
N THR A 62 -28.43 -2.46 15.18
CA THR A 62 -29.36 -2.60 16.31
C THR A 62 -30.19 -1.33 16.52
N PRO A 63 -31.50 -1.46 16.82
CA PRO A 63 -32.34 -0.32 17.17
C PRO A 63 -31.74 0.45 18.36
N LEU A 64 -31.72 1.78 18.24
CA LEU A 64 -31.19 2.65 19.27
C LEU A 64 -32.37 3.26 20.05
N SER A 65 -32.36 3.09 21.37
CA SER A 65 -33.28 3.79 22.28
C SER A 65 -32.74 5.16 22.68
N SER A 66 -33.66 6.12 22.90
CA SER A 66 -33.35 7.44 23.45
C SER A 66 -32.59 7.35 24.78
N ASP A 67 -31.81 8.39 25.08
CA ASP A 67 -31.11 8.60 26.35
C ASP A 67 -30.09 7.52 26.73
N ARG A 68 -29.65 6.73 25.74
CA ARG A 68 -28.59 5.74 25.88
C ARG A 68 -27.38 6.09 25.02
N ARG A 69 -26.20 5.75 25.52
CA ARG A 69 -24.94 5.88 24.78
C ARG A 69 -24.63 4.58 24.05
N TYR A 70 -24.20 4.70 22.81
CA TYR A 70 -23.82 3.56 21.97
C TYR A 70 -22.43 3.79 21.41
N ILE A 71 -21.67 2.71 21.31
CA ILE A 71 -20.40 2.68 20.59
C ILE A 71 -20.70 2.08 19.24
N VAL A 72 -20.38 2.79 18.16
CA VAL A 72 -20.45 2.28 16.80
C VAL A 72 -19.03 2.05 16.31
N GLN A 73 -18.75 0.86 15.80
CA GLN A 73 -17.45 0.42 15.37
C GLN A 73 -17.44 0.19 13.87
N CYS A 74 -16.39 0.68 13.22
CA CYS A 74 -16.09 0.44 11.82
C CYS A 74 -14.77 -0.31 11.74
N GLU A 75 -14.72 -1.33 10.90
CA GLU A 75 -13.54 -2.11 10.61
C GLU A 75 -13.17 -1.97 9.13
N SER A 76 -11.87 -1.81 8.86
CA SER A 76 -11.34 -1.78 7.50
C SER A 76 -10.12 -2.69 7.38
N SER A 77 -10.06 -3.51 6.34
CA SER A 77 -8.96 -4.44 6.11
C SER A 77 -8.35 -4.31 4.71
N GLY A 78 -7.10 -4.75 4.57
CA GLY A 78 -6.39 -4.80 3.28
C GLY A 78 -5.88 -3.46 2.74
N SER A 79 -5.95 -2.37 3.50
CA SER A 79 -5.39 -1.07 3.10
C SER A 79 -3.88 -1.02 3.33
N ARG A 80 -3.14 -0.39 2.41
CA ARG A 80 -1.73 -0.03 2.60
C ARG A 80 -1.47 1.37 2.03
N PRO A 81 -1.02 2.35 2.82
CA PRO A 81 -0.88 2.34 4.28
C PRO A 81 -2.22 2.15 5.02
N PRO A 82 -2.23 2.04 6.36
CA PRO A 82 -3.46 1.97 7.15
C PRO A 82 -4.48 3.05 6.74
N ALA A 83 -5.74 2.67 6.64
CA ALA A 83 -6.79 3.57 6.18
C ALA A 83 -7.12 4.62 7.23
N LYS A 84 -7.49 5.82 6.78
CA LYS A 84 -8.08 6.86 7.63
C LYS A 84 -9.59 6.74 7.59
N ILE A 85 -10.21 6.39 8.71
CA ILE A 85 -11.67 6.28 8.82
C ILE A 85 -12.26 7.66 9.14
N THR A 86 -13.42 8.00 8.57
CA THR A 86 -14.18 9.20 8.96
C THR A 86 -15.63 8.83 9.11
N TRP A 87 -16.29 9.39 10.11
CA TRP A 87 -17.69 9.13 10.41
C TRP A 87 -18.56 10.27 9.92
N TRP A 88 -19.68 9.93 9.30
CA TRP A 88 -20.64 10.88 8.76
C TRP A 88 -22.05 10.47 9.16
N LYS A 89 -22.86 11.46 9.51
CA LYS A 89 -24.29 11.28 9.79
C LYS A 89 -25.04 12.45 9.17
N ASP A 90 -26.04 12.16 8.34
CA ASP A 90 -26.92 13.17 7.71
C ASP A 90 -26.13 14.31 7.02
N GLY A 91 -25.05 13.94 6.32
CA GLY A 91 -24.18 14.87 5.60
C GLY A 91 -23.19 15.64 6.49
N THR A 92 -23.22 15.45 7.81
CA THR A 92 -22.30 16.10 8.76
C THR A 92 -21.22 15.14 9.21
N GLN A 93 -19.97 15.57 9.15
CA GLN A 93 -18.85 14.79 9.67
C GLN A 93 -18.87 14.78 11.20
N LEU A 94 -18.86 13.59 11.79
CA LEU A 94 -18.73 13.42 13.23
C LEU A 94 -17.25 13.53 13.64
N ILE A 95 -17.01 14.28 14.72
CA ILE A 95 -15.67 14.54 15.28
C ILE A 95 -15.51 13.72 16.56
N GLY A 96 -14.28 13.33 16.90
CA GLY A 96 -13.97 12.65 18.17
C GLY A 96 -14.10 11.13 18.10
N SER A 97 -13.79 10.52 16.96
CA SER A 97 -13.67 9.06 16.83
C SER A 97 -12.27 8.57 17.21
N ASN A 98 -12.21 7.46 17.94
CA ASN A 98 -10.95 6.78 18.22
C ASN A 98 -10.62 5.77 17.10
N GLN A 99 -9.34 5.68 16.74
CA GLN A 99 -8.85 4.74 15.73
C GLN A 99 -7.73 3.90 16.31
N THR A 100 -7.76 2.62 16.02
CA THR A 100 -6.66 1.70 16.33
C THR A 100 -6.24 1.02 15.05
N VAL A 101 -4.93 0.95 14.82
CA VAL A 101 -4.36 0.24 13.67
C VAL A 101 -3.77 -1.05 14.20
N ARG A 102 -4.13 -2.16 13.57
CA ARG A 102 -3.51 -3.46 13.81
C ARG A 102 -2.72 -3.85 12.57
N SER A 103 -1.45 -4.22 12.76
CA SER A 103 -0.69 -4.91 11.72
C SER A 103 -1.07 -6.38 11.76
N GLU A 104 -1.42 -6.95 10.61
CA GLU A 104 -1.40 -8.40 10.39
C GLU A 104 0.04 -8.92 10.41
#